data_AF-A0A2M7BQI1-F1
#
_entry.id   AF-A0A2M7BQI1-F1
#
_cell.length_a   1.000
_cell.length_b   1.000
_cell.length_c   1.000
_cell.angle_alpha   90.00
_cell.angle_beta   90.00
_cell.angle_gamma   90.00
#
_symmetry.space_group_name_H-M   'P 1'
#
loop_
_entity.id
_entity.type
_entity.pdbx_description
1 polymer ?
#
loop_
_entity_poly.entity_id
_entity_poly.type
_entity_poly.pdbx_seq_one_letter_code
_entity_poly.pdbx_strand_id
1 'polypeptide(L)' 'MKKTDKIDTLTLLSLKRKEIVEAKAKQFLGNLKDTSVFRKLRREVARLSTSLTKSK' A
#
# COMPACT_ATOMS: atom_id res chain seq x y z
N MET A 1 -2.55 -2.19 -20.91
CA MET A 1 -1.56 -1.69 -19.92
C MET A 1 -0.18 -1.95 -20.49
N LYS A 2 0.69 -0.94 -20.63
CA LYS A 2 2.05 -1.16 -21.15
C LYS A 2 2.83 -1.96 -20.09
N LYS A 3 3.83 -2.76 -20.50
CA LYS A 3 4.65 -3.57 -19.57
C LYS A 3 5.26 -2.72 -18.44
N THR A 4 5.59 -1.47 -18.72
CA THR A 4 6.10 -0.47 -17.77
C THR A 4 5.10 -0.18 -16.65
N ASP A 5 3.84 0.11 -16.99
CA ASP A 5 2.78 0.47 -16.04
C ASP A 5 2.52 -0.64 -15.01
N LYS A 6 2.71 -1.91 -15.42
CA LYS A 6 2.56 -3.07 -14.53
C LYS A 6 3.71 -3.18 -13.53
N ILE A 7 4.94 -2.90 -13.95
CA ILE A 7 6.12 -2.86 -13.07
C ILE A 7 5.99 -1.72 -12.07
N ASP A 8 5.51 -0.56 -12.53
CA ASP A 8 5.30 0.61 -11.67
C ASP A 8 4.21 0.33 -10.62
N THR A 9 3.12 -0.33 -11.03
CA THR A 9 2.03 -0.71 -10.12
C THR A 9 2.49 -1.74 -9.07
N LEU A 10 3.34 -2.70 -9.44
CA LEU A 10 3.93 -3.66 -8.50
C LEU A 10 4.90 -3.00 -7.51
N THR A 11 5.72 -2.07 -8.01
CA THR A 11 6.65 -1.29 -7.18
C THR A 11 5.87 -0.46 -6.16
N LEU A 12 4.82 0.23 -6.60
CA LEU A 12 3.95 1.01 -5.74
C LEU A 12 3.22 0.13 -4.70
N LEU A 13 2.75 -1.06 -5.09
CA LEU A 13 2.14 -2.01 -4.16
C LEU A 13 3.11 -2.45 -3.05
N SER A 14 4.37 -2.69 -3.40
CA SER A 14 5.43 -3.04 -2.44
C SER A 14 5.68 -1.90 -1.46
N LEU A 15 5.78 -0.66 -1.96
CA LEU A 15 5.95 0.54 -1.12
C LEU A 15 4.77 0.70 -0.15
N LYS A 16 3.52 0.58 -0.61
CA LYS A 16 2.34 0.69 0.25
C LYS A 16 2.27 -0.40 1.32
N ARG A 17 2.78 -1.60 1.05
CA ARG A 17 2.90 -2.64 2.08
C ARG A 17 3.98 -2.31 3.12
N LYS A 18 5.12 -1.73 2.70
CA LYS A 18 6.15 -1.24 3.63
C LYS A 18 5.62 -0.11 4.52
N GLU A 19 4.90 0.84 3.95
CA GLU A 19 4.25 1.94 4.71
C GLU A 19 3.31 1.40 5.82
N ILE A 20 2.61 0.29 5.58
CA ILE A 20 1.78 -0.36 6.61
C ILE A 20 2.64 -0.90 7.76
N VAL A 21 3.77 -1.53 7.46
CA VAL A 21 4.68 -2.07 8.49
C VAL A 21 5.29 -0.95 9.31
N GLU A 22 5.75 0.13 8.66
CA GLU A 22 6.27 1.31 9.34
C GLU A 22 5.21 2.00 10.19
N ALA A 23 3.98 2.15 9.68
CA ALA A 23 2.88 2.71 10.46
C ALA A 23 2.57 1.85 11.69
N LYS A 24 2.61 0.51 11.58
CA LYS A 24 2.45 -0.39 12.74
C LYS A 24 3.58 -0.19 13.75
N ALA A 25 4.83 -0.08 13.29
CA ALA A 25 5.97 0.18 14.17
C ALA A 25 5.83 1.52 14.89
N LYS A 26 5.44 2.59 14.18
CA LYS A 26 5.18 3.90 14.78
C LYS A 26 4.02 3.86 15.78
N GLN A 27 2.96 3.12 15.49
CA GLN A 27 1.84 2.94 16.42
C GLN A 27 2.29 2.22 17.69
N PHE A 28 3.05 1.13 17.55
CA PHE A 28 3.58 0.36 18.67
C PHE A 28 4.47 1.21 19.59
N LEU A 29 5.31 2.06 18.99
CA LEU A 29 6.18 3.00 19.73
C LEU A 29 5.42 4.22 20.29
N GLY A 30 4.10 4.32 20.10
CA GLY A 30 3.30 5.48 20.55
C GLY A 30 3.46 6.75 19.70
N ASN A 31 4.23 6.69 18.62
CA ASN A 31 4.54 7.80 17.72
C ASN A 31 3.46 8.04 16.65
N LEU A 32 2.43 7.21 16.58
CA LEU A 32 1.32 7.34 15.64
C LEU A 32 -0.02 7.22 16.37
N LYS A 33 -0.65 8.37 16.61
CA LYS A 33 -1.97 8.47 17.25
C LYS A 33 -3.12 8.33 16.26
N ASP A 34 -2.96 8.84 15.05
CA ASP A 34 -3.97 8.70 14.00
C ASP A 34 -3.93 7.31 13.37
N THR A 35 -4.91 6.48 13.73
CA THR A 35 -5.06 5.12 13.18
C THR A 35 -5.82 5.09 11.85
N SER A 36 -6.38 6.23 11.40
CA SER A 36 -7.08 6.32 10.12
C SER A 36 -6.15 6.03 8.92
N VAL A 37 -4.84 6.23 9.11
CA VAL A 37 -3.80 5.93 8.12
C VAL A 37 -3.81 4.46 7.70
N PHE A 38 -4.08 3.53 8.62
CA PHE A 38 -4.16 2.11 8.28
C PHE A 38 -5.30 1.81 7.31
N ARG A 39 -6.45 2.46 7.49
CA ARG A 39 -7.60 2.31 6.61
C ARG A 39 -7.29 2.86 5.21
N LYS A 40 -6.61 4.00 5.11
CA LYS A 40 -6.18 4.59 3.84
C LYS A 40 -5.20 3.67 3.11
N LEU A 41 -4.16 3.21 3.80
CA LEU A 41 -3.14 2.30 3.25
C LEU A 41 -3.74 0.97 2.79
N ARG A 42 -4.65 0.36 3.57
CA ARG A 42 -5.35 -0.87 3.17
C ARG A 42 -6.18 -0.68 1.90
N ARG A 43 -6.89 0.46 1.78
CA ARG A 43 -7.66 0.79 0.57
C ARG A 43 -6.77 0.99 -0.65
N GLU A 44 -5.61 1.62 -0.49
CA GLU A 44 -4.63 1.77 -1.58
C GLU A 44 -4.07 0.42 -2.04
N VAL A 45 -3.65 -0.43 -1.09
CA VAL A 45 -3.20 -1.79 -1.39
C VAL A 45 -4.28 -2.60 -2.12
N ALA A 46 -5.53 -2.52 -1.67
CA ALA A 46 -6.65 -3.19 -2.33
C ALA A 46 -6.84 -2.68 -3.77
N ARG A 47 -6.85 -1.35 -3.98
CA ARG A 47 -6.99 -0.75 -5.32
C ARG A 47 -5.88 -1.18 -6.27
N LEU A 48 -4.62 -1.13 -5.83
CA LEU A 48 -3.46 -1.55 -6.63
C LEU A 48 -3.52 -3.05 -6.95
N SER A 49 -3.93 -3.88 -5.99
CA SER A 49 -4.10 -5.32 -6.19
C SER A 49 -5.18 -5.60 -7.23
N THR A 50 -6.35 -4.95 -7.12
CA THR A 50 -7.42 -5.06 -8.11
C THR A 50 -6.99 -4.61 -9.50
N SER A 51 -6.20 -3.52 -9.60
CA SER A 51 -5.66 -3.04 -10.88
C SER A 51 -4.75 -4.07 -11.54
N LEU A 52 -3.91 -4.74 -10.75
CA LEU A 52 -3.04 -5.81 -11.25
C LEU A 52 -3.83 -7.05 -11.68
N THR A 53 -4.91 -7.41 -10.97
CA THR A 53 -5.78 -8.53 -11.34
C THR A 53 -6.57 -8.24 -12.61
N LYS A 54 -7.13 -7.02 -12.76
CA LYS A 54 -7.89 -6.62 -13.96
C LYS A 54 -7.03 -6.42 -15.21
N SER A 55 -5.72 -6.18 -15.03
CA SER A 55 -4.76 -6.07 -16.13
C SER A 55 -4.15 -7.42 -16.54
N LYS A 56 -4.55 -8.52 -15.91
CA LYS A 56 -4.13 -9.87 -16.27
C LYS A 56 -5.05 -10.42 -17.33
#